data_AF-X0ZPV4-F1
#
_entry.id   AF-X0ZPV4-F1
#
_cell.length_a   1.000
_cell.length_b   1.000
_cell.length_c   1.000
_cell.angle_alpha   90.00
_cell.angle_beta   90.00
_cell.angle_gamma   90.00
#
_symmetry.space_group_name_H-M   'P 1'
#
loop_
_entity.id
_entity.type
_entity.pdbx_description
1 polymer ?
#
loop_
_entity_poly.entity_id
_entity_poly.type
_entity_poly.pdbx_seq_one_letter_code
_entity_poly.pdbx_strand_id
1 'polypeptide(L)'
;MKELQEEYVIKLTVILSKEGAAVVKWYKKWLALTEVVEKVKVEKTPNIPFYAGPLQLGKFDFFLCCPVSANTVAKIVHGIADTLITNCVAQAIKGGQIVYLFPSDQDTEPIVTSRPDGSP
;
A
#
# COMPACT_ATOMS: atom_id res chain seq x y z
N MET A 1 -9.69 -0.90 -8.61
CA MET A 1 -10.36 -0.77 -7.29
C MET A 1 -11.86 -0.63 -7.42
N LYS A 2 -12.38 0.26 -8.30
CA LYS A 2 -13.83 0.37 -8.54
C LYS A 2 -14.41 -0.93 -9.09
N GLU A 3 -13.88 -1.40 -10.22
CA GLU A 3 -14.27 -2.68 -10.86
C GLU A 3 -14.22 -3.85 -9.87
N LEU A 4 -13.16 -3.96 -9.07
CA LEU A 4 -13.05 -5.01 -8.05
C LEU A 4 -14.17 -5.00 -7.00
N GLN A 5 -14.67 -3.82 -6.62
CA GLN A 5 -15.78 -3.71 -5.66
C GLN A 5 -17.15 -3.93 -6.33
N GLU A 6 -17.25 -3.78 -7.65
CA GLU A 6 -18.46 -4.05 -8.43
C GLU A 6 -18.56 -5.54 -8.79
N GLU A 7 -17.44 -6.18 -9.10
CA GLU A 7 -17.36 -7.58 -9.51
C GLU A 7 -17.32 -8.54 -8.31
N TYR A 8 -16.70 -8.13 -7.20
CA TYR A 8 -16.54 -8.96 -6.01
C TYR A 8 -17.14 -8.29 -4.76
N VAL A 9 -17.70 -9.08 -3.86
CA VAL A 9 -18.19 -8.61 -2.56
C VAL A 9 -17.02 -8.45 -1.59
N ILE A 10 -16.25 -7.37 -1.76
CA ILE A 10 -15.05 -7.06 -0.96
C ILE A 10 -15.18 -5.74 -0.22
N LYS A 11 -14.53 -5.63 0.94
CA LYS A 11 -14.39 -4.36 1.68
C LYS A 11 -12.94 -3.91 1.61
N LEU A 12 -12.69 -2.79 0.95
CA LEU A 12 -11.35 -2.22 0.83
C LEU A 12 -11.06 -1.19 1.93
N THR A 13 -9.89 -1.32 2.54
CA THR A 13 -9.29 -0.25 3.34
C THR A 13 -7.91 0.03 2.76
N VAL A 14 -7.69 1.26 2.33
CA VAL A 14 -6.42 1.70 1.74
C VAL A 14 -5.64 2.49 2.78
N ILE A 15 -4.41 2.06 3.02
CA ILE A 15 -3.42 2.80 3.80
C ILE A 15 -2.28 3.23 2.89
N LEU A 16 -1.86 4.48 3.02
CA LEU A 16 -0.76 5.06 2.25
C LEU A 16 0.38 5.43 3.21
N SER A 17 1.62 5.13 2.84
CA SER A 17 2.77 5.80 3.46
C SER A 17 2.73 7.30 3.19
N LYS A 18 3.53 8.08 3.93
CA LYS A 18 3.65 9.53 3.69
C LYS A 18 4.03 9.83 2.24
N GLU A 19 5.04 9.13 1.74
CA GLU A 19 5.52 9.25 0.36
C GLU A 19 4.48 8.74 -0.65
N GLY A 20 3.81 7.63 -0.36
CA GLY A 20 2.73 7.11 -1.23
C GLY A 20 1.60 8.13 -1.40
N ALA A 21 1.22 8.83 -0.32
CA ALA A 21 0.22 9.88 -0.39
C ALA A 21 0.69 11.10 -1.19
N ALA A 22 1.98 11.48 -1.07
CA ALA A 22 2.56 12.55 -1.89
C ALA A 22 2.52 12.19 -3.38
N VAL A 23 2.91 10.97 -3.73
CA VAL A 23 2.90 10.46 -5.11
C VAL A 23 1.49 10.40 -5.68
N VAL A 24 0.51 9.85 -4.95
CA VAL A 24 -0.89 9.81 -5.41
C VAL A 24 -1.44 11.21 -5.71
N LYS A 25 -1.08 12.21 -4.90
CA LYS A 25 -1.45 13.62 -5.13
C LYS A 25 -0.73 14.19 -6.34
N TRP A 26 0.55 13.90 -6.49
CA TRP A 26 1.37 14.34 -7.63
C TRP A 26 0.81 13.85 -8.97
N TYR A 27 0.36 12.60 -9.04
CA TYR A 27 -0.33 12.03 -10.21
C TYR A 27 -1.81 12.47 -10.35
N LYS A 28 -2.29 13.40 -9.51
CA LYS A 28 -3.67 13.90 -9.50
C LYS A 28 -4.72 12.78 -9.35
N LYS A 29 -4.38 11.68 -8.69
CA LYS A 29 -5.27 10.52 -8.47
C LYS A 29 -5.95 10.50 -7.10
N TRP A 30 -5.65 11.48 -6.24
CA TRP A 30 -6.19 11.54 -4.88
C TRP A 30 -7.72 11.52 -4.83
N LEU A 31 -8.39 12.40 -5.60
CA LEU A 31 -9.85 12.49 -5.63
C LEU A 31 -10.49 11.18 -6.11
N ALA A 32 -10.01 10.65 -7.25
CA ALA A 32 -10.48 9.38 -7.80
C ALA A 32 -10.32 8.21 -6.80
N LEU A 33 -9.24 8.20 -6.01
CA LEU A 33 -9.04 7.20 -4.96
C LEU A 33 -10.07 7.33 -3.84
N THR A 34 -10.28 8.55 -3.33
CA THR A 34 -11.19 8.80 -2.20
C THR A 34 -12.67 8.71 -2.55
N GLU A 35 -13.03 8.89 -3.83
CA GLU A 35 -14.39 8.66 -4.32
C GLU A 35 -14.72 7.17 -4.45
N VAL A 36 -13.71 6.35 -4.79
CA VAL A 36 -13.89 4.91 -5.02
C VAL A 36 -13.77 4.10 -3.72
N VAL A 37 -12.90 4.50 -2.80
CA VAL A 37 -12.63 3.76 -1.56
C VAL A 37 -13.09 4.57 -0.35
N GLU A 38 -14.03 4.02 0.40
CA GLU A 38 -14.60 4.66 1.60
C GLU A 38 -13.54 4.95 2.67
N LYS A 39 -12.61 4.00 2.88
CA LYS A 39 -11.60 4.07 3.95
C LYS A 39 -10.19 4.23 3.39
N VAL A 40 -9.81 5.48 3.14
CA VAL A 40 -8.43 5.86 2.82
C VAL A 40 -7.77 6.55 4.02
N LYS A 41 -6.60 6.07 4.44
CA LYS A 41 -5.82 6.69 5.51
C LYS A 41 -4.38 6.89 5.11
N VAL A 42 -3.78 7.96 5.63
CA VAL A 42 -2.36 8.30 5.42
C VAL A 42 -1.61 8.11 6.72
N GLU A 43 -0.42 7.52 6.60
CA GLU A 43 0.54 7.37 7.68
C GLU A 43 0.85 8.71 8.36
N LYS A 44 0.74 8.74 9.68
CA LYS A 44 1.27 9.80 10.54
C LYS A 44 2.56 9.33 11.23
N THR A 45 2.53 8.11 11.74
CA THR A 45 3.65 7.42 12.39
C THR A 45 3.58 5.93 12.04
N PRO A 46 4.58 5.13 12.41
CA PRO A 46 4.59 3.69 12.09
C PRO A 46 3.41 2.89 12.69
N ASN A 47 2.70 3.46 13.66
CA ASN A 47 1.54 2.85 14.30
C ASN A 47 0.24 3.65 14.11
N ILE A 48 0.26 4.80 13.43
CA ILE A 48 -0.90 5.68 13.29
C ILE A 48 -1.16 5.95 11.82
N PRO A 49 -2.36 5.64 11.30
CA PRO A 49 -3.46 4.91 11.96
C PRO A 49 -3.12 3.47 12.39
N PHE A 50 -3.80 2.96 13.41
CA PHE A 50 -3.49 1.66 14.02
C PHE A 50 -4.11 0.48 13.24
N TYR A 51 -3.40 0.00 12.22
CA TYR A 51 -3.78 -1.18 11.43
C TYR A 51 -2.93 -2.42 11.70
N ALA A 52 -1.73 -2.25 12.24
CA ALA A 52 -0.82 -3.36 12.48
C ALA A 52 -1.40 -4.41 13.46
N GLY A 53 -2.09 -3.96 14.52
CA GLY A 53 -2.77 -4.86 15.46
C GLY A 53 -3.94 -5.64 14.86
N PRO A 54 -4.94 -4.97 14.23
CA PRO A 54 -6.01 -5.67 13.51
C PRO A 54 -5.52 -6.66 12.45
N LEU A 55 -4.46 -6.31 11.71
CA LEU A 55 -3.81 -7.22 10.77
C LEU A 55 -3.22 -8.43 11.49
N GLN A 56 -2.44 -8.25 12.55
CA GLN A 56 -1.88 -9.36 13.34
C GLN A 56 -2.96 -10.32 13.86
N LEU A 57 -4.12 -9.80 14.24
CA LEU A 57 -5.24 -10.56 14.81
C LEU A 57 -6.15 -11.21 13.74
N GLY A 58 -5.82 -11.10 12.44
CA GLY A 58 -6.63 -11.70 11.36
C GLY A 58 -7.98 -11.03 11.17
N LYS A 59 -8.10 -9.71 11.45
CA LYS A 59 -9.31 -8.93 11.16
C LYS A 59 -9.47 -8.57 9.68
N PHE A 60 -8.47 -8.89 8.86
CA PHE A 60 -8.47 -8.76 7.41
C PHE A 60 -8.11 -10.13 6.82
N ASP A 61 -8.74 -10.49 5.70
CA ASP A 61 -8.47 -11.77 5.03
C ASP A 61 -7.04 -11.84 4.47
N PHE A 62 -6.51 -10.71 3.99
CA PHE A 62 -5.12 -10.56 3.57
C PHE A 62 -4.68 -9.10 3.58
N PHE A 63 -3.37 -8.86 3.49
CA PHE A 63 -2.78 -7.55 3.26
C PHE A 63 -2.11 -7.50 1.88
N LEU A 64 -2.57 -6.60 0.99
CA LEU A 64 -1.93 -6.35 -0.30
C LEU A 64 -1.19 -5.01 -0.26
N CYS A 65 0.12 -5.04 -0.46
CA CYS A 65 0.93 -3.85 -0.66
C CYS A 65 1.25 -3.70 -2.15
N CYS A 66 0.69 -2.68 -2.79
CA CYS A 66 0.82 -2.47 -4.24
C CYS A 66 0.65 -0.98 -4.62
N PRO A 67 1.57 -0.39 -5.40
CA PRO A 67 2.93 -0.89 -5.64
C PRO A 67 3.81 -0.81 -4.37
N VAL A 68 4.97 -1.46 -4.38
CA VAL A 68 5.98 -1.41 -3.31
C VAL A 68 7.30 -0.88 -3.88
N SER A 69 7.78 0.26 -3.36
CA SER A 69 9.06 0.83 -3.79
C SER A 69 10.24 -0.04 -3.34
N ALA A 70 11.37 0.01 -4.05
CA ALA A 70 12.61 -0.64 -3.64
C ALA A 70 13.01 -0.33 -2.18
N ASN A 71 12.82 0.91 -1.71
CA ASN A 71 13.06 1.28 -0.32
C ASN A 71 12.17 0.51 0.66
N THR A 72 10.87 0.36 0.38
CA THR A 72 9.97 -0.44 1.23
C THR A 72 10.31 -1.93 1.15
N VAL A 73 10.65 -2.46 -0.01
CA VAL A 73 11.12 -3.85 -0.16
C VAL A 73 12.37 -4.11 0.68
N ALA A 74 13.39 -3.25 0.57
CA ALA A 74 14.62 -3.40 1.34
C ALA A 74 14.35 -3.39 2.85
N LYS A 75 13.50 -2.48 3.32
CA LYS A 75 13.08 -2.45 4.73
C LYS A 75 12.40 -3.75 5.16
N ILE A 76 11.48 -4.27 4.37
CA ILE A 76 10.79 -5.53 4.66
C ILE A 76 11.78 -6.71 4.74
N VAL A 77 12.66 -6.85 3.75
CA VAL A 77 13.65 -7.95 3.68
C VAL A 77 14.63 -7.92 4.85
N HIS A 78 14.99 -6.72 5.33
CA HIS A 78 15.87 -6.55 6.49
C HIS A 78 15.12 -6.46 7.83
N GLY A 79 13.80 -6.67 7.86
CA GLY A 79 13.00 -6.64 9.09
C GLY A 79 12.84 -5.26 9.74
N ILE A 80 13.07 -4.18 8.99
CA ILE A 80 12.88 -2.81 9.46
C ILE A 80 11.39 -2.46 9.39
N ALA A 81 10.79 -2.16 10.54
CA ALA A 81 9.36 -1.86 10.71
C ALA A 81 9.11 -0.41 11.16
N ASP A 82 9.74 0.55 10.48
CA ASP A 82 9.79 1.98 10.87
C ASP A 82 8.83 2.89 10.07
N THR A 83 7.92 2.30 9.28
CA THR A 83 6.81 2.97 8.59
C THR A 83 5.52 2.22 8.87
N LEU A 84 4.36 2.83 8.61
CA LEU A 84 3.08 2.14 8.80
C LEU A 84 3.01 0.88 7.95
N ILE A 85 3.48 0.97 6.70
CA ILE A 85 3.45 -0.13 5.74
C ILE A 85 4.35 -1.28 6.20
N THR A 86 5.61 -0.99 6.52
CA THR A 86 6.57 -2.01 6.95
C THR A 86 6.18 -2.65 8.28
N ASN A 87 5.63 -1.87 9.21
CA ASN A 87 5.08 -2.39 10.46
C ASN A 87 3.83 -3.26 10.25
N CYS A 88 2.92 -2.88 9.34
CA CYS A 88 1.79 -3.71 8.98
C CYS A 88 2.23 -5.06 8.37
N VAL A 89 3.25 -5.07 7.50
CA VAL A 89 3.84 -6.31 6.97
C VAL A 89 4.41 -7.16 8.10
N ALA A 90 5.26 -6.57 8.96
CA ALA A 90 5.89 -7.30 10.06
C ALA A 90 4.87 -7.92 11.03
N GLN A 91 3.83 -7.17 11.41
CA GLN A 91 2.80 -7.68 12.32
C GLN A 91 1.86 -8.70 11.67
N ALA A 92 1.50 -8.52 10.39
CA ALA A 92 0.71 -9.52 9.66
C ALA A 92 1.45 -10.86 9.60
N ILE A 93 2.73 -10.85 9.22
CA ILE A 93 3.58 -12.07 9.18
C ILE A 93 3.72 -12.68 10.57
N LYS A 94 3.95 -11.86 11.61
CA LYS A 94 4.01 -12.32 13.00
C LYS A 94 2.72 -13.00 13.46
N GLY A 95 1.57 -12.53 12.96
CA GLY A 95 0.25 -13.12 13.21
C GLY A 95 -0.12 -14.30 12.31
N GLY A 96 0.77 -14.74 11.42
CA GLY A 96 0.51 -15.82 10.46
C GLY A 96 -0.46 -15.44 9.34
N GLN A 97 -0.70 -14.14 9.11
CA GLN A 97 -1.62 -13.67 8.07
C GLN A 97 -0.93 -13.57 6.70
N ILE A 98 -1.74 -13.67 5.64
CA ILE A 98 -1.26 -13.60 4.26
C ILE A 98 -0.93 -12.16 3.87
N VAL A 99 0.28 -11.97 3.34
CA VAL A 99 0.75 -10.69 2.81
C VAL A 99 1.18 -10.87 1.35
N TYR A 100 0.57 -10.12 0.44
CA TYR A 100 0.96 -10.03 -0.96
C TYR A 100 1.73 -8.72 -1.20
N LEU A 101 2.89 -8.81 -1.85
CA LEU A 101 3.73 -7.67 -2.20
C LEU A 101 3.87 -7.58 -3.72
N PHE A 102 3.66 -6.39 -4.27
CA PHE A 102 3.92 -6.11 -5.68
C PHE A 102 5.01 -5.04 -5.83
N PRO A 103 6.30 -5.44 -5.84
CA PRO A 103 7.43 -4.54 -6.09
C PRO A 103 7.28 -3.79 -7.42
N SER A 104 7.53 -2.49 -7.45
CA SER A 104 7.50 -1.69 -8.68
C SER A 104 8.76 -1.81 -9.53
N ASP A 105 9.90 -2.09 -8.91
CA ASP A 105 11.22 -2.08 -9.55
C ASP A 105 11.68 -3.53 -9.85
N GLN A 106 10.98 -4.23 -10.74
CA GLN A 106 11.25 -5.65 -11.05
C GLN A 106 12.11 -5.86 -12.30
N ASP A 107 12.10 -4.90 -13.23
CA ASP A 107 12.79 -5.03 -14.51
C ASP A 107 14.14 -4.32 -14.49
N THR A 108 15.15 -4.97 -15.08
CA THR A 108 16.49 -4.40 -15.27
C THR A 108 16.56 -3.44 -16.47
N GLU A 109 15.58 -3.55 -17.39
CA GLU A 109 15.51 -2.73 -18.58
C GLU A 109 14.72 -1.44 -18.33
N PRO A 110 15.13 -0.30 -18.92
CA PRO A 110 14.38 0.95 -18.81
C PRO A 110 12.96 0.77 -19.38
N ILE A 111 11.95 0.91 -18.53
CA ILE A 111 10.56 0.98 -18.98
C ILE A 111 10.20 2.41 -19.40
N VAL A 112 9.53 2.56 -20.55
CA VAL A 112 8.97 3.84 -20.97
C VAL A 112 7.80 4.16 -20.05
N THR A 113 7.94 5.20 -19.25
CA THR A 113 6.89 5.69 -18.36
C THR A 113 6.38 7.02 -18.85
N SER A 114 5.09 7.27 -18.72
CA SER A 114 4.54 8.59 -18.94
C SER A 114 4.79 9.45 -17.71
N ARG A 115 5.19 10.69 -17.93
CA ARG A 115 5.27 11.71 -16.89
C ARG A 115 3.89 11.93 -16.24
N PRO A 116 3.85 12.51 -15.03
CA PRO A 116 2.60 12.84 -14.33
C PRO A 116 1.62 13.72 -15.11
N ASP A 117 2.11 14.48 -16.10
CA ASP A 117 1.30 15.31 -16.99
C ASP A 117 0.81 14.56 -18.26
N GLY A 118 1.17 13.29 -18.41
CA GLY A 118 0.83 12.45 -19.56
C GLY A 118 1.81 12.58 -20.73
N SER A 119 2.87 13.39 -20.62
CA SER A 119 3.92 13.43 -21.65
C SER A 119 4.79 12.17 -21.61
N PRO A 120 5.36 11.72 -22.75
CA PRO A 120 6.36 10.66 -22.77
C PRO A 120 7.68 11.09 -22.11
#